data_AF-A0AAU5H452-F1
#
_entry.id   AF-A0AAU5H452-F1
#
_cell.length_a   1.000
_cell.length_b   1.000
_cell.length_c   1.000
_cell.angle_alpha   90.00
_cell.angle_beta   90.00
_cell.angle_gamma   90.00
#
_symmetry.space_group_name_H-M   'P 1'
#
loop_
_entity.id
_entity.type
_entity.pdbx_description
1 polymer ?
#
loop_
_entity_poly.entity_id
_entity_poly.type
_entity_poly.pdbx_seq_one_letter_code
_entity_poly.pdbx_strand_id
1 'polypeptide(L)'
;MTQRYVPVVLSLFMVLGPLSGAALAAEAPQSPQSPQAPGAAAAPALAPRALTLTGIKNNDTITTRLPVFSGAGAVANDVVTVWPESGEALCTSAVVGADGAWTCTPTRELALGEQILFINETTPGAPASKALLHRRIFVKPDAAPTDDKPCPQKDEKK
;
A
#
# COMPACT_ATOMS: atom_id res chain seq x y z
N MET A 1 5.52 -48.94 2.75
CA MET A 1 4.77 -49.19 1.49
C MET A 1 5.67 -48.79 0.35
N THR A 2 6.29 -49.78 -0.31
CA THR A 2 7.25 -49.59 -1.39
C THR A 2 6.57 -50.00 -2.68
N GLN A 3 6.15 -49.06 -3.52
CA GLN A 3 5.63 -49.39 -4.84
C GLN A 3 6.73 -49.22 -5.89
N ARG A 4 7.21 -50.37 -6.33
CA ARG A 4 8.15 -50.59 -7.42
C ARG A 4 7.46 -50.30 -8.76
N TYR A 5 8.10 -49.53 -9.64
CA TYR A 5 7.73 -49.42 -11.05
C TYR A 5 8.76 -50.23 -11.85
N VAL A 6 8.30 -51.27 -12.56
CA VAL A 6 9.11 -52.09 -13.47
C VAL A 6 8.52 -51.95 -14.89
N PRO A 7 9.33 -51.81 -15.94
CA PRO A 7 8.93 -51.27 -17.24
C PRO A 7 8.50 -52.34 -18.24
N VAL A 8 7.66 -51.98 -19.21
CA VAL A 8 7.33 -52.82 -20.38
C VAL A 8 8.02 -52.24 -21.63
N VAL A 9 9.24 -52.74 -21.89
CA VAL A 9 9.71 -53.46 -23.10
C VAL A 9 9.00 -53.09 -24.42
N LEU A 10 9.66 -52.34 -25.31
CA LEU A 10 10.48 -52.81 -26.46
C LEU A 10 9.66 -53.01 -27.75
N SER A 11 9.97 -52.22 -28.79
CA SER A 11 10.17 -52.73 -30.15
C SER A 11 10.89 -51.72 -31.04
N LEU A 12 11.81 -52.29 -31.81
CA LEU A 12 12.92 -51.76 -32.59
C LEU A 12 12.50 -51.57 -34.05
N PHE A 13 12.94 -50.48 -34.71
CA PHE A 13 13.37 -50.53 -36.12
C PHE A 13 14.42 -49.44 -36.40
N MET A 14 15.63 -49.88 -36.78
CA MET A 14 16.68 -49.10 -37.43
C MET A 14 16.23 -48.62 -38.82
N VAL A 15 16.72 -47.45 -39.29
CA VAL A 15 17.45 -47.30 -40.58
C VAL A 15 18.36 -46.06 -40.50
N LEU A 16 19.56 -46.19 -41.08
CA LEU A 16 20.73 -45.30 -41.03
C LEU A 16 20.88 -44.48 -42.35
N GLY A 17 20.98 -43.13 -42.24
CA GLY A 17 21.74 -42.19 -43.11
C GLY A 17 21.05 -41.52 -44.32
N PRO A 18 21.64 -40.46 -44.94
CA PRO A 18 22.70 -39.55 -44.47
C PRO A 18 22.32 -38.04 -44.49
N LEU A 19 23.16 -37.26 -43.80
CA LEU A 19 23.28 -35.80 -43.81
C LEU A 19 23.39 -35.24 -45.25
N SER A 20 22.48 -34.33 -45.65
CA SER A 20 22.75 -33.11 -46.43
C SER A 20 21.45 -32.48 -46.94
N GLY A 21 21.22 -31.21 -46.60
CA GLY A 21 20.12 -30.42 -47.15
C GLY A 21 19.88 -29.16 -46.35
N ALA A 22 20.65 -28.11 -46.62
CA ALA A 22 20.31 -26.75 -46.22
C ALA A 22 19.18 -26.24 -47.13
N ALA A 23 18.12 -25.66 -46.56
CA ALA A 23 17.46 -24.41 -47.01
C ALA A 23 16.07 -24.25 -46.37
N LEU A 24 15.90 -23.14 -45.65
CA LEU A 24 14.73 -22.25 -45.53
C LEU A 24 13.28 -22.80 -45.69
N ALA A 25 12.51 -22.47 -44.64
CA ALA A 25 11.08 -22.09 -44.61
C ALA A 25 9.99 -23.16 -44.39
N ALA A 26 8.95 -22.73 -43.65
CA ALA A 26 7.67 -23.38 -43.27
C ALA A 26 7.82 -24.51 -42.24
N GLU A 27 7.11 -24.61 -41.12
CA GLU A 27 5.76 -24.21 -40.66
C GLU A 27 5.79 -24.33 -39.10
N ALA A 28 4.94 -23.74 -38.26
CA ALA A 28 3.55 -23.39 -38.42
C ALA A 28 3.14 -22.21 -37.50
N PRO A 29 2.23 -21.34 -37.97
CA PRO A 29 1.62 -20.28 -37.18
C PRO A 29 0.75 -20.85 -36.05
N GLN A 30 0.85 -20.22 -34.88
CA GLN A 30 -0.04 -20.44 -33.75
C GLN A 30 -1.49 -20.25 -34.22
N SER A 31 -2.38 -21.17 -33.82
CA SER A 31 -3.81 -21.13 -34.11
C SER A 31 -4.38 -19.72 -33.95
N PRO A 32 -5.18 -19.19 -34.90
CA PRO A 32 -5.73 -17.85 -34.78
C PRO A 32 -6.65 -17.80 -33.56
N GLN A 33 -6.25 -17.05 -32.53
CA GLN A 33 -7.16 -16.62 -31.47
C GLN A 33 -8.19 -15.69 -32.12
N SER A 34 -9.46 -16.03 -31.99
CA SER A 34 -10.59 -15.22 -32.47
C SER A 34 -10.41 -13.75 -32.06
N PRO A 35 -10.61 -12.77 -32.97
CA PRO A 35 -10.49 -11.37 -32.62
C PRO A 35 -11.53 -11.01 -31.54
N GLN A 36 -11.05 -10.58 -30.36
CA GLN A 36 -11.91 -9.98 -29.34
C GLN A 36 -12.52 -8.69 -29.92
N ALA A 37 -13.85 -8.61 -29.86
CA ALA A 37 -14.64 -7.51 -30.40
C ALA A 37 -14.19 -6.14 -29.83
N PRO A 38 -14.09 -5.09 -30.65
CA PRO A 38 -13.87 -3.73 -30.17
C PRO A 38 -15.22 -3.17 -29.67
N GLY A 39 -15.42 -3.05 -28.36
CA GLY A 39 -16.72 -2.60 -27.89
C GLY A 39 -16.97 -2.58 -26.39
N ALA A 40 -16.00 -2.16 -25.59
CA ALA A 40 -16.31 -1.50 -24.33
C ALA A 40 -15.39 -0.29 -24.26
N ALA A 41 -15.96 0.90 -24.30
CA ALA A 41 -15.22 2.10 -23.96
C ALA A 41 -14.69 1.90 -22.54
N ALA A 42 -13.40 1.54 -22.44
CA ALA A 42 -12.72 1.58 -21.17
C ALA A 42 -12.83 3.03 -20.70
N ALA A 43 -13.60 3.25 -19.63
CA ALA A 43 -13.50 4.49 -18.87
C ALA A 43 -11.99 4.78 -18.67
N PRO A 44 -11.55 6.05 -18.72
CA PRO A 44 -10.14 6.36 -18.57
C PRO A 44 -9.64 5.65 -17.32
N ALA A 45 -8.73 4.69 -17.50
CA ALA A 45 -8.12 3.99 -16.39
C ALA A 45 -7.47 5.08 -15.56
N LEU A 46 -8.02 5.34 -14.37
CA LEU A 46 -7.40 6.24 -13.41
C LEU A 46 -5.97 5.74 -13.24
N ALA A 47 -4.99 6.60 -13.56
CA ALA A 47 -3.59 6.26 -13.35
C ALA A 47 -3.42 5.71 -11.93
N PRO A 48 -2.59 4.67 -11.72
CA PRO A 48 -2.40 4.09 -10.40
C PRO A 48 -2.00 5.21 -9.42
N ARG A 49 -2.84 5.45 -8.43
CA ARG A 49 -2.59 6.46 -7.41
C ARG A 49 -1.62 5.86 -6.40
N ALA A 50 -0.57 6.61 -6.08
CA ALA A 50 0.34 6.22 -5.00
C ALA A 50 -0.28 6.61 -3.65
N LEU A 51 -0.16 5.74 -2.65
CA LEU A 51 -0.55 6.04 -1.28
C LEU A 51 0.25 7.25 -0.76
N THR A 52 -0.46 8.25 -0.24
CA THR A 52 0.12 9.49 0.30
C THR A 52 -0.43 9.79 1.68
N LEU A 53 0.37 10.45 2.51
CA LEU A 53 -0.06 11.10 3.75
C LEU A 53 -0.01 12.62 3.55
N THR A 54 -1.13 13.29 3.82
CA THR A 54 -1.32 14.74 3.66
C THR A 54 -1.27 15.42 5.03
N GLY A 55 -0.85 16.69 5.05
CA GLY A 55 -0.76 17.50 6.27
C GLY A 55 0.44 17.21 7.16
N ILE A 56 1.04 16.01 7.06
CA ILE A 56 2.27 15.63 7.78
C ILE A 56 3.30 15.13 6.77
N LYS A 57 4.34 15.92 6.55
CA LYS A 57 5.48 15.65 5.66
C LYS A 57 6.64 15.04 6.41
N ASN A 58 7.60 14.51 5.64
CA ASN A 58 8.78 13.91 6.23
C ASN A 58 9.60 14.94 6.99
N ASN A 59 10.01 14.58 8.20
CA ASN A 59 10.74 15.41 9.16
C ASN A 59 9.94 16.60 9.71
N ASP A 60 8.61 16.59 9.58
CA ASP A 60 7.77 17.63 10.20
C ASP A 60 7.85 17.56 11.73
N THR A 61 7.70 18.73 12.35
CA THR A 61 7.49 18.85 13.79
C THR A 61 6.03 19.17 14.06
N ILE A 62 5.35 18.35 14.87
CA ILE A 62 3.96 18.57 15.28
C ILE A 62 3.88 18.80 16.79
N THR A 63 2.87 19.55 17.25
CA THR A 63 2.62 19.82 18.68
C THR A 63 1.46 19.00 19.23
N THR A 64 0.55 18.56 18.37
CA THR A 64 -0.54 17.65 18.77
C THR A 64 -0.05 16.21 18.86
N ARG A 65 -0.44 15.52 19.93
CA ARG A 65 -0.15 14.09 20.13
C ARG A 65 -1.24 13.18 19.55
N LEU A 66 -2.36 13.76 19.11
CA LEU A 66 -3.48 13.07 18.45
C LEU A 66 -3.76 13.70 17.08
N PRO A 67 -2.79 13.70 16.14
CA PRO A 67 -3.03 14.24 14.81
C PRO A 67 -4.07 13.38 14.07
N VAL A 68 -5.05 14.02 13.43
CA VAL A 68 -5.89 13.32 12.45
C VAL A 68 -5.01 13.01 11.24
N PHE A 69 -4.87 11.72 10.90
CA PHE A 69 -4.14 11.30 9.72
C PHE A 69 -5.07 11.29 8.52
N SER A 70 -4.65 11.93 7.42
CA SER A 70 -5.42 11.96 6.19
C SER A 70 -4.50 11.79 4.98
N GLY A 71 -5.04 11.33 3.87
CA GLY A 71 -4.24 11.10 2.68
C GLY A 71 -5.08 10.74 1.47
N ALA A 72 -4.37 10.42 0.39
CA ALA A 72 -4.97 10.08 -0.89
C ALA A 72 -4.24 8.89 -1.53
N GLY A 73 -4.89 8.32 -2.54
CA GLY A 73 -4.32 7.30 -3.40
C GLY A 73 -4.38 5.88 -2.87
N ALA A 74 -5.19 5.64 -1.82
CA ALA A 74 -5.60 4.30 -1.46
C ALA A 74 -6.64 3.77 -2.47
N VAL A 75 -6.72 2.47 -2.65
CA VAL A 75 -7.65 1.80 -3.55
C VAL A 75 -9.04 1.69 -2.89
N ALA A 76 -10.08 1.83 -3.69
CA ALA A 76 -11.45 1.69 -3.22
C ALA A 76 -11.71 0.30 -2.63
N ASN A 77 -12.44 0.24 -1.53
CA ASN A 77 -12.71 -0.96 -0.72
C ASN A 77 -11.54 -1.47 0.15
N ASP A 78 -10.38 -0.82 0.11
CA ASP A 78 -9.27 -1.13 1.01
C ASP A 78 -9.36 -0.32 2.31
N VAL A 79 -8.50 -0.64 3.27
CA VAL A 79 -8.33 0.10 4.53
C VAL A 79 -6.89 0.56 4.69
N VAL A 80 -6.71 1.69 5.36
CA VAL A 80 -5.40 2.24 5.70
C VAL A 80 -5.20 2.15 7.20
N THR A 81 -4.12 1.50 7.64
CA THR A 81 -3.74 1.40 9.05
C THR A 81 -2.49 2.22 9.30
N VAL A 82 -2.48 2.99 10.39
CA VAL A 82 -1.34 3.80 10.82
C VAL A 82 -0.82 3.30 12.17
N TRP A 83 0.48 3.04 12.27
CA TRP A 83 1.14 2.65 13.53
C TRP A 83 2.52 3.31 13.64
N PRO A 84 3.04 3.53 14.86
CA PRO A 84 4.41 3.98 15.07
C PRO A 84 5.36 2.78 15.12
N GLU A 85 6.67 3.03 15.10
CA GLU A 85 7.70 2.00 15.26
C GLU A 85 7.60 1.20 16.58
N SER A 86 6.97 1.75 17.62
CA SER A 86 6.68 1.00 18.85
C SER A 86 5.66 -0.14 18.66
N GLY A 87 4.99 -0.19 17.50
CA GLY A 87 4.32 -1.38 16.96
C GLY A 87 2.81 -1.41 17.07
N GLU A 88 2.20 -0.67 18.01
CA GLU A 88 0.75 -0.74 18.21
C GLU A 88 0.00 0.25 17.31
N ALA A 89 -1.08 -0.21 16.66
CA ALA A 89 -1.88 0.62 15.76
C ALA A 89 -2.44 1.86 16.48
N LEU A 90 -2.27 3.03 15.85
CA LEU A 90 -2.86 4.29 16.29
C LEU A 90 -4.32 4.36 15.83
N CYS A 91 -4.55 4.02 14.56
CA CYS A 91 -5.87 3.96 13.95
C CYS A 91 -5.88 3.10 12.69
N THR A 92 -7.10 2.72 12.31
CA THR A 92 -7.45 2.17 11.00
C THR A 92 -8.54 3.05 10.41
N SER A 93 -8.44 3.36 9.12
CA SER A 93 -9.47 4.13 8.41
C SER A 93 -10.77 3.34 8.29
N ALA A 94 -11.85 4.04 7.97
CA ALA A 94 -12.99 3.38 7.33
C ALA A 94 -12.58 2.81 5.96
N VAL A 95 -13.44 1.98 5.38
CA VAL A 95 -13.28 1.48 4.01
C VAL A 95 -13.19 2.67 3.05
N VAL A 96 -12.15 2.67 2.22
CA VAL A 96 -11.83 3.78 1.30
C VAL A 96 -12.83 3.84 0.15
N GLY A 97 -13.27 5.06 -0.18
CA GLY A 97 -14.19 5.33 -1.28
C GLY A 97 -13.52 5.34 -2.66
N ALA A 98 -14.31 5.59 -3.71
CA ALA A 98 -13.82 5.61 -5.10
C ALA A 98 -12.81 6.73 -5.41
N ASP A 99 -12.78 7.79 -4.59
CA ASP A 99 -11.83 8.89 -4.71
C ASP A 99 -10.44 8.56 -4.15
N GLY A 100 -10.32 7.45 -3.42
CA GLY A 100 -9.08 7.01 -2.79
C GLY A 100 -8.61 7.92 -1.65
N ALA A 101 -9.49 8.80 -1.16
CA ALA A 101 -9.21 9.63 0.01
C ALA A 101 -9.44 8.81 1.28
N TRP A 102 -8.62 9.04 2.29
CA TRP A 102 -8.73 8.34 3.56
C TRP A 102 -8.45 9.28 4.72
N THR A 103 -9.06 8.98 5.85
CA THR A 103 -8.84 9.63 7.13
C THR A 103 -8.89 8.60 8.25
N CYS A 104 -8.04 8.73 9.26
CA CYS A 104 -8.19 7.99 10.50
C CYS A 104 -7.81 8.85 11.72
N THR A 105 -8.62 8.72 12.76
CA THR A 105 -8.42 9.43 14.02
C THR A 105 -7.73 8.48 15.01
N PRO A 106 -6.54 8.84 15.53
CA PRO A 106 -5.84 8.03 16.52
C PRO A 106 -6.65 7.83 17.79
N THR A 107 -6.59 6.62 18.35
CA THR A 107 -7.21 6.30 19.65
C THR A 107 -6.23 6.44 20.81
N ARG A 108 -4.95 6.67 20.51
CA ARG A 108 -3.86 6.79 21.47
C ARG A 108 -2.91 7.92 21.07
N GLU A 109 -2.33 8.53 22.09
CA GLU A 109 -1.35 9.58 21.90
C GLU A 109 -0.03 9.04 21.36
N LEU A 110 0.56 9.79 20.44
CA LEU A 110 1.95 9.62 20.07
C LEU A 110 2.88 9.94 21.25
N ALA A 111 4.02 9.24 21.32
CA ALA A 111 5.09 9.58 22.26
C ALA A 111 5.77 10.90 21.84
N LEU A 112 6.29 11.63 22.83
CA LEU A 112 7.09 12.82 22.57
C LEU A 112 8.44 12.47 21.95
N GLY A 113 8.98 13.41 21.20
CA GLY A 113 10.25 13.26 20.50
C GLY A 113 10.08 12.67 19.10
N GLU A 114 11.15 12.04 18.62
CA GLU A 114 11.19 11.49 17.27
C GLU A 114 10.32 10.23 17.15
N GLN A 115 9.50 10.16 16.10
CA GLN A 115 8.64 9.02 15.80
C GLN A 115 8.74 8.65 14.31
N ILE A 116 8.76 7.36 14.02
CA ILE A 116 8.60 6.82 12.66
C ILE A 116 7.22 6.18 12.58
N LEU A 117 6.37 6.72 11.70
CA LEU A 117 5.05 6.20 11.41
C LEU A 117 5.10 5.32 10.16
N PHE A 118 4.30 4.26 10.19
CA PHE A 118 4.06 3.35 9.10
C PHE A 118 2.59 3.51 8.70
N ILE A 119 2.34 3.76 7.42
CA ILE A 119 1.00 3.91 6.84
C ILE A 119 0.87 2.80 5.80
N ASN A 120 -0.01 1.85 6.05
CA ASN A 120 -0.13 0.64 5.26
C ASN A 120 -1.53 0.47 4.73
N GLU A 121 -1.62 0.09 3.48
CA GLU A 121 -2.87 -0.17 2.78
C GLU A 121 -3.06 -1.68 2.61
N THR A 122 -4.20 -2.19 3.04
CA THR A 122 -4.57 -3.61 2.94
C THR A 122 -6.00 -3.79 2.46
N THR A 123 -6.24 -4.91 1.76
CA THR A 123 -7.60 -5.35 1.45
C THR A 123 -8.19 -6.08 2.66
N PRO A 124 -9.41 -5.73 3.12
CA PRO A 124 -10.09 -6.46 4.19
C PRO A 124 -10.13 -7.97 3.94
N GLY A 125 -9.68 -8.75 4.92
CA GLY A 125 -9.61 -10.21 4.82
C GLY A 125 -8.40 -10.75 4.03
N ALA A 126 -7.55 -9.89 3.47
CA ALA A 126 -6.30 -10.28 2.83
C ALA A 126 -5.10 -9.93 3.73
N PRO A 127 -4.11 -10.83 3.87
CA PRO A 127 -2.92 -10.56 4.69
C PRO A 127 -1.88 -9.67 4.01
N ALA A 128 -1.99 -9.43 2.70
CA ALA A 128 -0.99 -8.74 1.91
C ALA A 128 -1.17 -7.22 1.92
N SER A 129 -0.09 -6.49 2.20
CA SER A 129 0.02 -5.06 1.97
C SER A 129 0.07 -4.74 0.48
N LYS A 130 -0.64 -3.68 0.07
CA LYS A 130 -0.57 -3.11 -1.29
C LYS A 130 0.40 -1.95 -1.38
N ALA A 131 0.46 -1.13 -0.33
CA ALA A 131 1.35 0.00 -0.23
C ALA A 131 1.78 0.20 1.23
N LEU A 132 3.01 0.66 1.41
CA LEU A 132 3.58 1.01 2.70
C LEU A 132 4.38 2.30 2.57
N LEU A 133 4.00 3.30 3.37
CA LEU A 133 4.69 4.58 3.46
C LEU A 133 5.28 4.73 4.86
N HIS A 134 6.52 5.22 4.94
CA HIS A 134 7.17 5.59 6.19
C HIS A 134 7.19 7.10 6.33
N ARG A 135 6.97 7.59 7.56
CA ARG A 135 6.94 9.01 7.86
C ARG A 135 7.66 9.27 9.17
N ARG A 136 8.83 9.91 9.07
CA ARG A 136 9.57 10.42 10.23
C ARG A 136 9.01 11.77 10.64
N ILE A 137 8.73 11.97 11.93
CA ILE A 137 8.28 13.23 12.51
C ILE A 137 8.92 13.45 13.88
N PHE A 138 8.80 14.68 14.39
CA PHE A 138 9.12 15.02 15.78
C PHE A 138 7.89 15.58 16.49
N VAL A 139 7.49 14.96 17.59
CA VAL A 139 6.34 15.40 18.40
C VAL A 139 6.85 16.24 19.57
N LYS A 140 6.54 17.53 19.56
CA LYS A 140 6.79 18.41 20.69
C LYS A 140 5.63 18.35 21.69
N PRO A 141 5.88 18.64 22.98
CA PRO A 141 4.80 18.96 23.90
C PRO A 141 3.94 20.07 23.28
N ASP A 142 2.62 19.95 23.39
CA ASP A 142 1.75 21.06 23.08
C ASP A 142 2.15 22.25 23.98
N ALA A 143 2.14 23.45 23.42
CA ALA A 143 2.35 24.63 24.23
C ALA A 143 1.21 24.65 25.25
N ALA A 144 1.53 24.63 26.54
CA ALA A 144 0.52 24.75 27.57
C ALA A 144 -0.35 25.96 27.23
N PRO A 145 -1.70 25.86 27.31
CA PRO A 145 -2.54 27.02 27.13
C PRO A 145 -2.04 28.08 28.10
N THR A 146 -1.53 29.19 27.58
CA THR A 146 -1.18 30.33 28.41
C THR A 146 -2.50 30.80 29.00
N ASP A 147 -2.75 30.40 30.25
CA ASP A 147 -3.75 31.01 31.12
C ASP A 147 -3.37 32.49 31.20
N ASP A 148 -3.88 33.28 30.25
CA ASP A 148 -3.92 34.74 30.35
C ASP A 148 -4.93 35.02 31.47
N LYS A 149 -4.50 34.77 32.71
CA LYS A 149 -5.09 35.42 33.86
C LYS A 149 -4.68 36.88 33.70
N PRO A 150 -5.60 37.80 33.39
CA PRO A 150 -5.28 39.21 33.48
C PRO A 150 -4.76 39.42 34.90
N CYS A 151 -3.51 39.89 35.04
CA CYS A 151 -2.97 40.25 36.34
C CYS A 151 -4.03 41.08 37.06
N PRO A 152 -4.43 40.75 38.31
CA PRO A 152 -5.38 41.60 39.02
C PRO A 152 -4.76 43.00 39.05
N GLN A 153 -5.38 43.94 38.34
CA GLN A 153 -5.04 45.35 38.42
C GLN A 153 -5.24 45.70 39.89
N LYS A 154 -4.12 45.91 40.60
CA LYS A 154 -4.15 46.63 41.87
C LYS A 154 -4.53 48.05 41.50
N ASP A 155 -5.84 48.32 41.43
CA ASP A 155 -6.38 49.65 41.63
C ASP A 155 -6.19 50.00 43.10
N GLU A 156 -4.93 50.18 43.49
CA GLU A 156 -4.56 50.88 44.70
C GLU A 156 -4.12 52.29 44.28
N LYS A 157 -4.98 53.24 44.63
CA LYS A 157 -4.67 54.62 45.01
C LYS A 157 -4.77 55.69 43.92
N LYS A 158 -5.89 56.42 43.94
CA LYS A 158 -5.88 57.84 44.31
C LYS A 158 -7.20 58.28 44.94
#